data_AF-A0A7K9Q494-F1
#
_entry.id   AF-A0A7K9Q494-F1
#
_cell.length_a   1.000
_cell.length_b   1.000
_cell.length_c   1.000
_cell.angle_alpha   90.00
_cell.angle_beta   90.00
_cell.angle_gamma   90.00
#
_symmetry.space_group_name_H-M   'P 1'
#
loop_
_entity.id
_entity.type
_entity.pdbx_description
1 polymer ?
#
loop_
_entity_poly.entity_id
_entity_poly.type
_entity_poly.pdbx_seq_one_letter_code
_entity_poly.pdbx_strand_id
1 'polypeptide(L)'
;MAPLAHTLALLAMTVATTAIEVKRLDMAWGSFDDQYQDCDLDMTKALPALNRSEFKQNPLFAQAWVEARDEWQLKGSPASPLSSPAQAIAIMAYTMNILYKEFNAAVRKAGRSRREYRDNFHFKALHFLLTDALATLRGTQGQQCYDVYRGVRDVRFKAKRGDTVRFGQFASTSLCKDIARRFGNSTVFQVETCHGAVIQKFSFYPTEKEVLIPPFETFEVTDVTQDGDSTQIQLRSTGTRSKFNCEWLRGDVTEGTAWGDG
;
A
#
# COMPACT_ATOMS: atom_id res chain seq x y z
N MET A 1 -46.39 44.86 37.37
CA MET A 1 -46.14 43.48 36.91
C MET A 1 -45.55 43.57 35.51
N ALA A 2 -44.24 43.34 35.36
CA ALA A 2 -43.54 43.40 34.07
C ALA A 2 -43.37 41.97 33.52
N PRO A 3 -43.54 41.71 32.21
CA PRO A 3 -43.28 40.39 31.67
C PRO A 3 -41.78 40.24 31.36
N LEU A 4 -41.20 39.12 31.80
CA LEU A 4 -39.87 38.67 31.38
C LEU A 4 -39.93 38.19 29.93
N ALA A 5 -39.22 38.88 29.03
CA ALA A 5 -38.94 38.38 27.70
C ALA A 5 -37.75 37.40 27.77
N HIS A 6 -38.01 36.11 27.58
CA HIS A 6 -36.96 35.11 27.35
C HIS A 6 -36.56 35.15 25.87
N THR A 7 -35.39 35.67 25.56
CA THR A 7 -34.75 35.54 24.25
C THR A 7 -34.10 34.15 24.15
N LEU A 8 -34.69 33.25 23.36
CA LEU A 8 -34.01 32.01 22.92
C LEU A 8 -32.96 32.37 21.85
N ALA A 9 -31.68 32.19 22.18
CA ALA A 9 -30.60 32.21 21.20
C ALA A 9 -30.48 30.81 20.57
N LEU A 10 -30.86 30.69 19.30
CA LEU A 10 -30.61 29.49 18.49
C LEU A 10 -29.12 29.49 18.07
N LEU A 11 -28.31 28.67 18.74
CA LEU A 11 -26.97 28.32 18.26
C LEU A 11 -27.12 27.39 17.03
N ALA A 12 -26.95 27.96 15.84
CA ALA A 12 -26.77 27.18 14.63
C ALA A 12 -25.42 26.44 14.70
N MET A 13 -25.44 25.14 15.01
CA MET A 13 -24.26 24.30 14.85
C MET A 13 -24.03 24.08 13.36
N THR A 14 -23.09 24.84 12.79
CA THR A 14 -22.61 24.60 11.43
C THR A 14 -21.85 23.28 11.41
N VAL A 15 -22.47 22.24 10.87
CA VAL A 15 -21.77 20.98 10.55
C VAL A 15 -20.81 21.29 9.42
N ALA A 16 -19.50 21.27 9.70
CA ALA A 16 -18.48 21.38 8.67
C ALA A 16 -18.59 20.14 7.75
N THR A 17 -19.13 20.33 6.55
CA THR A 17 -19.10 19.31 5.50
C THR A 17 -17.66 19.19 4.99
N THR A 18 -16.98 18.09 5.32
CA THR A 18 -15.68 17.79 4.73
C THR A 18 -15.86 17.57 3.23
N ALA A 19 -15.21 18.39 2.40
CA ALA A 19 -15.33 18.30 0.96
C ALA A 19 -14.73 16.96 0.46
N ILE A 20 -15.49 16.21 -0.35
CA ILE A 20 -15.02 14.97 -0.98
C ILE A 20 -14.00 15.32 -2.07
N GLU A 21 -12.77 14.84 -1.91
CA GLU A 21 -11.70 15.01 -2.89
C GLU A 21 -11.98 14.14 -4.13
N VAL A 22 -11.78 14.68 -5.33
CA VAL A 22 -11.97 13.92 -6.58
C VAL A 22 -10.63 13.61 -7.21
N LYS A 23 -10.34 12.33 -7.46
CA LYS A 23 -9.10 11.87 -8.13
C LYS A 23 -9.42 11.06 -9.36
N ARG A 24 -8.60 11.16 -10.41
CA ARG A 24 -8.68 10.26 -11.56
C ARG A 24 -7.73 9.09 -11.35
N LEU A 25 -8.17 7.87 -11.63
CA LEU A 25 -7.28 6.71 -11.68
C LEU A 25 -6.41 6.77 -12.93
N ASP A 26 -5.18 6.31 -12.79
CA ASP A 26 -4.20 6.16 -13.87
C ASP A 26 -3.29 4.96 -13.58
N MET A 27 -2.19 4.84 -14.33
CA MET A 27 -1.20 3.78 -14.15
C MET A 27 -0.20 4.04 -13.00
N ALA A 28 -0.39 5.11 -12.23
CA ALA A 28 0.46 5.54 -11.14
C ALA A 28 1.95 5.63 -11.51
N TRP A 29 2.27 6.41 -12.55
CA TRP A 29 3.64 6.52 -13.09
C TRP A 29 4.70 7.05 -12.11
N GLY A 30 4.26 7.71 -11.04
CA GLY A 30 5.12 8.24 -9.99
C GLY A 30 5.44 7.25 -8.87
N SER A 31 4.83 6.06 -8.85
CA SER A 31 5.03 5.10 -7.76
C SER A 31 6.26 4.23 -7.94
N PHE A 32 6.90 3.88 -6.84
CA PHE A 32 7.91 2.82 -6.82
C PHE A 32 7.21 1.46 -6.85
N ASP A 33 7.68 0.58 -7.72
CA ASP A 33 6.93 -0.62 -8.15
C ASP A 33 7.84 -1.83 -8.41
N ASP A 34 8.99 -1.87 -7.76
CA ASP A 34 10.00 -2.91 -7.95
C ASP A 34 9.47 -4.30 -7.59
N GLN A 35 9.69 -5.26 -8.50
CA GLN A 35 9.37 -6.68 -8.32
C GLN A 35 10.56 -7.49 -7.82
N TYR A 36 11.77 -6.92 -7.82
CA TYR A 36 13.02 -7.56 -7.41
C TYR A 36 13.31 -8.86 -8.15
N GLN A 37 13.02 -8.89 -9.45
CA GLN A 37 13.25 -10.05 -10.29
C GLN A 37 14.77 -10.32 -10.36
N ASP A 38 15.15 -11.55 -10.02
CA ASP A 38 16.52 -12.08 -10.04
C ASP A 38 17.51 -11.40 -9.07
N CYS A 39 17.04 -10.71 -8.04
CA CYS A 39 17.90 -10.05 -7.04
C CYS A 39 17.42 -10.16 -5.59
N ASP A 40 16.52 -11.09 -5.31
CA ASP A 40 16.02 -11.41 -3.97
C ASP A 40 17.15 -11.75 -2.99
N LEU A 41 18.12 -12.57 -3.41
CA LEU A 41 19.27 -12.94 -2.58
C LEU A 41 20.15 -11.73 -2.24
N ASP A 42 20.41 -10.86 -3.21
CA ASP A 42 21.28 -9.69 -3.02
C ASP A 42 20.58 -8.58 -2.22
N MET A 43 19.28 -8.38 -2.44
CA MET A 43 18.45 -7.52 -1.57
C MET A 43 18.41 -8.05 -0.14
N THR A 44 18.31 -9.37 0.05
CA THR A 44 18.37 -10.00 1.38
C THR A 44 19.70 -9.72 2.07
N LYS A 45 20.84 -9.82 1.34
CA LYS A 45 22.17 -9.46 1.88
C LYS A 45 22.26 -7.97 2.23
N ALA A 46 21.54 -7.09 1.54
CA ALA A 46 21.54 -5.65 1.80
C ALA A 46 20.69 -5.23 3.02
N LEU A 47 19.73 -6.06 3.46
CA LEU A 47 18.80 -5.74 4.55
C LEU A 47 19.46 -5.23 5.83
N PRO A 48 20.54 -5.83 6.37
CA PRO A 48 21.15 -5.34 7.62
C PRO A 48 21.69 -3.91 7.51
N ALA A 49 22.24 -3.54 6.35
CA ALA A 49 22.75 -2.20 6.10
C ALA A 49 21.61 -1.20 5.87
N LEU A 50 20.59 -1.58 5.09
CA LEU A 50 19.38 -0.80 4.87
C LEU A 50 18.64 -0.50 6.18
N ASN A 51 18.35 -1.52 6.99
CA ASN A 51 17.67 -1.32 8.28
C ASN A 51 18.43 -0.33 9.18
N ARG A 52 19.76 -0.46 9.24
CA ARG A 52 20.59 0.44 10.08
C ARG A 52 20.54 1.89 9.61
N SER A 53 20.53 2.14 8.30
CA SER A 53 20.50 3.50 7.74
C SER A 53 19.10 4.08 7.72
N GLU A 54 18.09 3.29 7.37
CA GLU A 54 16.69 3.72 7.28
C GLU A 54 16.08 3.97 8.65
N PHE A 55 16.38 3.16 9.67
CA PHE A 55 15.87 3.43 11.03
C PHE A 55 16.42 4.72 11.64
N LYS A 56 17.62 5.16 11.25
CA LYS A 56 18.16 6.46 11.68
C LYS A 56 17.45 7.62 10.97
N GLN A 57 17.11 7.45 9.71
CA GLN A 57 16.45 8.48 8.89
C GLN A 57 14.93 8.52 9.09
N ASN A 58 14.36 7.41 9.56
CA ASN A 58 12.91 7.21 9.69
C ASN A 58 12.59 6.60 11.07
N PRO A 59 12.51 7.44 12.12
CA PRO A 59 12.19 6.98 13.48
C PRO A 59 10.82 6.30 13.59
N LEU A 60 9.83 6.74 12.79
CA LEU A 60 8.51 6.11 12.74
C LEU A 60 8.61 4.65 12.26
N PHE A 61 9.39 4.40 11.20
CA PHE A 61 9.61 3.04 10.73
C PHE A 61 10.37 2.19 11.76
N ALA A 62 11.39 2.76 12.41
CA ALA A 62 12.14 2.06 13.46
C ALA A 62 11.23 1.63 14.62
N GLN A 63 10.37 2.54 15.10
CA GLN A 63 9.41 2.26 16.16
C GLN A 63 8.41 1.19 15.71
N ALA A 64 7.80 1.36 14.54
CA ALA A 64 6.81 0.42 14.03
C ALA A 64 7.38 -1.00 13.84
N TRP A 65 8.64 -1.10 13.41
CA TRP A 65 9.32 -2.37 13.26
C TRP A 65 9.52 -3.10 14.60
N VAL A 66 9.89 -2.37 15.65
CA VAL A 66 10.06 -2.92 17.00
C VAL A 66 8.72 -3.44 17.53
N GLU A 67 7.66 -2.63 17.45
CA GLU A 67 6.33 -3.03 17.91
C GLU A 67 5.79 -4.23 17.13
N ALA A 68 5.97 -4.24 15.80
CA ALA A 68 5.56 -5.36 14.96
C ALA A 68 6.30 -6.66 15.28
N ARG A 69 7.60 -6.57 15.58
CA ARG A 69 8.39 -7.73 16.02
C ARG A 69 7.88 -8.29 17.33
N ASP A 70 7.67 -7.41 18.31
CA ASP A 70 7.25 -7.83 19.66
C ASP A 70 5.86 -8.47 19.58
N GLU A 71 4.96 -7.92 18.77
CA GLU A 71 3.62 -8.51 18.59
C GLU A 71 3.64 -9.83 17.81
N TRP A 72 4.52 -9.96 16.81
CA TRP A 72 4.72 -11.25 16.13
C TRP A 72 5.28 -12.33 17.07
N GLN A 73 6.16 -11.95 18.00
CA GLN A 73 6.67 -12.85 19.03
C GLN A 73 5.56 -13.26 20.01
N LEU A 74 4.72 -12.33 20.45
CA LEU A 74 3.57 -12.61 21.33
C LEU A 74 2.58 -13.59 20.70
N LYS A 75 2.39 -13.55 19.37
CA LYS A 75 1.58 -14.53 18.62
C LYS A 75 2.22 -15.92 18.52
N GLY A 76 3.40 -16.12 19.09
CA GLY A 76 4.08 -17.41 19.16
C GLY A 76 4.86 -17.80 17.91
N SER A 77 5.05 -16.88 16.95
CA SER A 77 5.81 -17.10 15.71
C SER A 77 5.54 -18.48 15.06
N PRO A 78 4.27 -18.79 14.72
CA PRO A 78 3.88 -20.12 14.25
C PRO A 78 4.63 -20.53 12.98
N ALA A 79 4.72 -21.84 12.76
CA ALA A 79 5.24 -22.40 11.50
C ALA A 79 4.55 -21.72 10.32
N SER A 80 5.35 -21.11 9.46
CA SER A 80 4.90 -20.17 8.44
C SER A 80 5.43 -20.59 7.08
N PRO A 81 4.64 -20.46 6.00
CA PRO A 81 5.15 -20.57 4.63
C PRO A 81 6.16 -19.48 4.25
N LEU A 82 6.27 -18.42 5.05
CA LEU A 82 7.22 -17.32 4.81
C LEU A 82 8.67 -17.79 4.97
N SER A 83 9.54 -17.27 4.11
CA SER A 83 10.97 -17.61 4.04
C SER A 83 11.78 -17.05 5.21
N SER A 84 11.26 -16.04 5.91
CA SER A 84 11.93 -15.48 7.10
C SER A 84 10.95 -14.83 8.10
N PRO A 85 11.34 -14.70 9.38
CA PRO A 85 10.59 -13.90 10.34
C PRO A 85 10.46 -12.43 9.91
N ALA A 86 11.43 -11.89 9.17
CA ALA A 86 11.40 -10.50 8.70
C ALA A 86 10.24 -10.23 7.73
N GLN A 87 9.87 -11.21 6.89
CA GLN A 87 8.67 -11.12 6.05
C GLN A 87 7.39 -11.00 6.91
N ALA A 88 7.27 -11.82 7.97
CA ALA A 88 6.11 -11.77 8.86
C ALA A 88 6.01 -10.43 9.60
N ILE A 89 7.15 -9.94 10.09
CA ILE A 89 7.26 -8.64 10.77
C ILE A 89 6.93 -7.49 9.82
N ALA A 90 7.34 -7.56 8.55
CA ALA A 90 7.00 -6.55 7.55
C ALA A 90 5.50 -6.47 7.31
N ILE A 91 4.81 -7.62 7.19
CA ILE A 91 3.35 -7.65 7.07
C ILE A 91 2.71 -7.10 8.35
N MET A 92 3.16 -7.55 9.53
CA MET A 92 2.65 -7.06 10.81
C MET A 92 2.76 -5.53 10.89
N ALA A 93 3.95 -4.97 10.62
CA ALA A 93 4.21 -3.53 10.62
C ALA A 93 3.32 -2.78 9.62
N TYR A 94 3.12 -3.33 8.42
CA TYR A 94 2.23 -2.75 7.41
C TYR A 94 0.77 -2.73 7.87
N THR A 95 0.30 -3.75 8.58
CA THR A 95 -1.11 -3.81 9.02
C THR A 95 -1.40 -3.04 10.30
N MET A 96 -0.37 -2.51 10.96
CA MET A 96 -0.54 -1.61 12.11
C MET A 96 -0.93 -0.19 11.67
N ASN A 97 -1.75 0.47 12.48
CA ASN A 97 -2.26 1.82 12.19
C ASN A 97 -1.19 2.92 12.13
N ILE A 98 0.02 2.64 12.59
CA ILE A 98 1.13 3.59 12.72
C ILE A 98 1.90 3.81 11.40
N LEU A 99 1.93 2.83 10.49
CA LEU A 99 2.94 2.84 9.40
C LEU A 99 2.35 2.95 8.00
N TYR A 100 1.26 2.24 7.71
CA TYR A 100 0.79 2.05 6.32
C TYR A 100 0.49 3.36 5.59
N LYS A 101 0.03 4.39 6.29
CA LYS A 101 -0.32 5.69 5.69
C LYS A 101 0.92 6.37 5.13
N GLU A 102 1.96 6.49 5.95
CA GLU A 102 3.23 7.12 5.57
C GLU A 102 3.99 6.29 4.54
N PHE A 103 4.05 4.98 4.76
CA PHE A 103 4.67 4.07 3.79
C PHE A 103 4.01 4.18 2.42
N ASN A 104 2.68 4.04 2.32
CA ASN A 104 1.99 4.14 1.04
C ASN A 104 2.10 5.54 0.42
N ALA A 105 2.19 6.61 1.22
CA ALA A 105 2.44 7.96 0.72
C ALA A 105 3.83 8.11 0.09
N ALA A 106 4.85 7.49 0.70
CA ALA A 106 6.20 7.46 0.18
C ALA A 106 6.28 6.62 -1.11
N VAL A 107 5.65 5.43 -1.14
CA VAL A 107 5.63 4.56 -2.33
C VAL A 107 5.03 5.28 -3.55
N ARG A 108 3.92 6.02 -3.38
CA ARG A 108 3.28 6.81 -4.45
C ARG A 108 4.18 7.87 -5.10
N LYS A 109 5.28 8.27 -4.45
CA LYS A 109 6.18 9.34 -4.90
C LYS A 109 7.56 8.82 -5.32
N ALA A 110 8.04 7.74 -4.69
CA ALA A 110 9.40 7.26 -4.83
C ALA A 110 9.80 6.87 -6.26
N GLY A 111 8.83 6.53 -7.12
CA GLY A 111 9.08 6.18 -8.52
C GLY A 111 9.20 7.37 -9.47
N ARG A 112 9.07 8.62 -8.99
CA ARG A 112 9.21 9.83 -9.80
C ARG A 112 10.59 9.94 -10.45
N SER A 113 11.65 9.57 -9.73
CA SER A 113 13.02 9.52 -10.25
C SER A 113 13.90 8.60 -9.41
N ARG A 114 15.05 8.17 -9.95
CA ARG A 114 16.06 7.43 -9.18
C ARG A 114 16.52 8.20 -7.94
N ARG A 115 16.70 9.52 -8.08
CA ARG A 115 17.09 10.40 -6.99
C ARG A 115 16.04 10.43 -5.87
N GLU A 116 14.76 10.52 -6.22
CA GLU A 116 13.67 10.49 -5.25
C GLU A 116 13.66 9.17 -4.46
N TYR A 117 13.81 8.04 -5.15
CA TYR A 117 13.94 6.73 -4.52
C TYR A 117 15.17 6.64 -3.60
N ARG A 118 16.34 7.06 -4.09
CA ARG A 118 17.60 6.93 -3.33
C ARG A 118 17.57 7.80 -2.08
N ASP A 119 17.26 9.08 -2.25
CA ASP A 119 17.49 10.13 -1.25
C ASP A 119 16.30 10.30 -0.29
N ASN A 120 15.06 10.06 -0.75
CA ASN A 120 13.85 10.40 0.02
C ASN A 120 12.97 9.18 0.41
N PHE A 121 13.22 8.00 -0.17
CA PHE A 121 12.45 6.80 0.16
C PHE A 121 13.17 5.96 1.21
N HIS A 122 12.89 6.20 2.49
CA HIS A 122 13.48 5.48 3.63
C HIS A 122 12.60 4.30 4.09
N PHE A 123 12.13 3.52 3.12
CA PHE A 123 11.32 2.30 3.30
C PHE A 123 11.74 1.18 2.32
N LYS A 124 12.99 1.19 1.84
CA LYS A 124 13.53 0.22 0.87
C LYS A 124 13.46 -1.20 1.43
N ALA A 125 13.86 -1.40 2.69
CA ALA A 125 13.78 -2.69 3.34
C ALA A 125 12.33 -3.19 3.49
N LEU A 126 11.41 -2.32 3.93
CA LEU A 126 9.99 -2.67 4.08
C LEU A 126 9.34 -3.02 2.74
N HIS A 127 9.59 -2.21 1.71
CA HIS A 127 9.06 -2.45 0.37
C HIS A 127 9.53 -3.80 -0.18
N PHE A 128 10.84 -4.09 -0.06
CA PHE A 128 11.40 -5.38 -0.47
C PHE A 128 10.75 -6.55 0.28
N LEU A 129 10.72 -6.49 1.60
CA LEU A 129 10.18 -7.57 2.42
C LEU A 129 8.69 -7.81 2.19
N LEU A 130 7.89 -6.76 1.96
CA LEU A 130 6.48 -6.91 1.61
C LEU A 130 6.31 -7.55 0.23
N THR A 131 7.04 -7.08 -0.80
CA THR A 131 6.98 -7.68 -2.13
C THR A 131 7.35 -9.16 -2.10
N ASP A 132 8.46 -9.48 -1.42
CA ASP A 132 8.97 -10.85 -1.29
C ASP A 132 8.05 -11.76 -0.47
N ALA A 133 7.46 -11.23 0.61
CA ALA A 133 6.46 -11.95 1.40
C ALA A 133 5.21 -12.28 0.58
N LEU A 134 4.70 -11.34 -0.23
CA LEU A 134 3.55 -11.59 -1.11
C LEU A 134 3.87 -12.62 -2.19
N ALA A 135 5.07 -12.59 -2.77
CA ALA A 135 5.51 -13.60 -3.74
C ALA A 135 5.54 -15.00 -3.10
N THR A 136 6.11 -15.12 -1.90
CA THR A 136 6.18 -16.38 -1.14
C THR A 136 4.78 -16.90 -0.80
N LEU A 137 3.92 -16.04 -0.21
CA LEU A 137 2.55 -16.42 0.15
C LEU A 137 1.75 -16.84 -1.07
N ARG A 138 1.82 -16.10 -2.17
CA ARG A 138 1.12 -16.45 -3.41
C ARG A 138 1.56 -17.82 -3.94
N GLY A 139 2.85 -18.14 -3.89
CA GLY A 139 3.37 -19.46 -4.24
C GLY A 139 2.75 -20.58 -3.39
N THR A 140 2.62 -20.35 -2.08
CA THR A 140 2.02 -21.34 -1.16
C THR A 140 0.50 -21.40 -1.18
N GLN A 141 -0.17 -20.34 -1.65
CA GLN A 141 -1.62 -20.22 -1.75
C GLN A 141 -2.16 -20.69 -3.12
N GLY A 142 -1.35 -21.40 -3.91
CA GLY A 142 -1.76 -21.96 -5.20
C GLY A 142 -1.92 -20.93 -6.31
N GLN A 143 -1.37 -19.71 -6.15
CA GLN A 143 -1.41 -18.64 -7.15
C GLN A 143 -2.83 -18.26 -7.61
N GLN A 144 -3.84 -18.49 -6.75
CA GLN A 144 -5.24 -18.20 -7.05
C GLN A 144 -5.51 -16.69 -7.13
N CYS A 145 -6.49 -16.32 -7.94
CA CYS A 145 -7.05 -14.98 -7.93
C CYS A 145 -8.13 -14.85 -6.84
N TYR A 146 -8.36 -13.65 -6.35
CA TYR A 146 -9.32 -13.34 -5.30
C TYR A 146 -10.25 -12.20 -5.69
N ASP A 147 -11.54 -12.36 -5.41
CA ASP A 147 -12.51 -11.29 -5.40
C ASP A 147 -12.47 -10.56 -4.05
N VAL A 148 -12.04 -9.30 -4.07
CA VAL A 148 -11.78 -8.50 -2.88
C VAL A 148 -12.39 -7.11 -3.00
N TYR A 149 -12.50 -6.45 -1.85
CA TYR A 149 -13.16 -5.16 -1.73
C TYR A 149 -12.28 -4.15 -1.02
N ARG A 150 -12.35 -2.89 -1.42
CA ARG A 150 -11.68 -1.78 -0.74
C ARG A 150 -12.59 -0.57 -0.66
N GLY A 151 -12.93 -0.15 0.55
CA GLY A 151 -13.61 1.10 0.81
C GLY A 151 -12.63 2.25 1.00
N VAL A 152 -12.95 3.42 0.45
CA VAL A 152 -12.17 4.65 0.60
C VAL A 152 -13.09 5.76 1.11
N ARG A 153 -12.66 6.44 2.16
CA ARG A 153 -13.33 7.62 2.72
C ARG A 153 -12.78 8.89 2.10
N ASP A 154 -13.64 9.89 1.96
CA ASP A 154 -13.31 11.28 1.58
C ASP A 154 -12.68 11.47 0.20
N VAL A 155 -12.45 10.38 -0.56
CA VAL A 155 -11.94 10.42 -1.93
C VAL A 155 -12.89 9.68 -2.86
N ARG A 156 -13.30 10.37 -3.92
CA ARG A 156 -14.09 9.83 -5.02
C ARG A 156 -13.20 9.65 -6.25
N PHE A 157 -12.97 8.41 -6.64
CA PHE A 157 -12.18 8.10 -7.82
C PHE A 157 -13.04 8.16 -9.09
N LYS A 158 -12.45 8.70 -10.16
CA LYS A 158 -13.00 8.72 -11.52
C LYS A 158 -12.19 7.81 -12.42
N ALA A 159 -12.87 6.98 -13.18
CA ALA A 159 -12.31 6.15 -14.22
C ALA A 159 -13.36 5.92 -15.31
N LYS A 160 -12.93 5.38 -16.45
CA LYS A 160 -13.82 4.93 -17.52
C LYS A 160 -13.63 3.44 -17.72
N ARG A 161 -14.71 2.75 -18.09
CA ARG A 161 -14.62 1.36 -18.54
C ARG A 161 -13.60 1.24 -19.68
N GLY A 162 -12.72 0.25 -19.59
CA GLY A 162 -11.60 0.03 -20.51
C GLY A 162 -10.31 0.77 -20.16
N ASP A 163 -10.31 1.68 -19.17
CA ASP A 163 -9.07 2.27 -18.67
C ASP A 163 -8.18 1.18 -18.07
N THR A 164 -6.86 1.22 -18.34
CA THR A 164 -5.86 0.44 -17.60
C THR A 164 -5.32 1.28 -16.45
N VAL A 165 -5.37 0.75 -15.23
CA VAL A 165 -5.05 1.47 -14.00
C VAL A 165 -4.18 0.63 -13.06
N ARG A 166 -3.59 1.30 -12.08
CA ARG A 166 -2.81 0.68 -11.00
C ARG A 166 -3.01 1.47 -9.71
N PHE A 167 -2.93 0.80 -8.56
CA PHE A 167 -3.03 1.51 -7.27
C PHE A 167 -1.78 2.35 -6.97
N GLY A 168 -0.60 1.95 -7.45
CA GLY A 168 0.66 2.69 -7.28
C GLY A 168 1.22 2.65 -5.86
N GLN A 169 0.75 1.70 -5.07
CA GLN A 169 1.13 1.47 -3.68
C GLN A 169 0.64 0.07 -3.32
N PHE A 170 1.07 -0.42 -2.16
CA PHE A 170 0.39 -1.58 -1.59
C PHE A 170 -1.07 -1.21 -1.27
N ALA A 171 -1.99 -2.04 -1.74
CA ALA A 171 -3.42 -1.80 -1.60
C ALA A 171 -4.03 -2.88 -0.70
N SER A 172 -4.38 -2.47 0.52
CA SER A 172 -5.16 -3.27 1.45
C SER A 172 -6.59 -3.44 0.93
N THR A 173 -7.03 -4.68 0.85
CA THR A 173 -8.38 -5.08 0.45
C THR A 173 -8.89 -6.15 1.41
N SER A 174 -10.19 -6.40 1.44
CA SER A 174 -10.80 -7.45 2.26
C SER A 174 -11.56 -8.44 1.39
N LEU A 175 -11.54 -9.72 1.77
CA LEU A 175 -12.43 -10.75 1.22
C LEU A 175 -13.92 -10.47 1.54
N CYS A 176 -14.22 -9.50 2.41
CA CYS A 176 -15.57 -9.18 2.83
C CYS A 176 -15.91 -7.72 2.53
N LYS A 177 -16.93 -7.51 1.70
CA LYS A 177 -17.43 -6.18 1.31
C LYS A 177 -17.82 -5.32 2.51
N ASP A 178 -18.48 -5.91 3.51
CA ASP A 178 -18.93 -5.16 4.69
C ASP A 178 -17.77 -4.71 5.58
N ILE A 179 -16.70 -5.50 5.66
CA ILE A 179 -15.46 -5.09 6.33
C ILE A 179 -14.82 -3.94 5.55
N ALA A 180 -14.68 -4.07 4.22
CA ALA A 180 -14.07 -3.04 3.38
C ALA A 180 -14.80 -1.69 3.48
N ARG A 181 -16.14 -1.70 3.55
CA ARG A 181 -16.98 -0.48 3.67
C ARG A 181 -16.79 0.28 4.99
N ARG A 182 -16.26 -0.35 6.05
CA ARG A 182 -15.92 0.34 7.31
C ARG A 182 -14.83 1.39 7.11
N PHE A 183 -13.96 1.18 6.11
CA PHE A 183 -12.90 2.12 5.74
C PHE A 183 -13.39 3.29 4.89
N GLY A 184 -14.61 3.23 4.36
CA GLY A 184 -15.27 4.32 3.66
C GLY A 184 -16.14 3.87 2.50
N ASN A 185 -17.04 4.77 2.09
CA ASN A 185 -18.01 4.54 1.02
C ASN A 185 -17.98 5.63 -0.07
N SER A 186 -17.03 6.57 -0.04
CA SER A 186 -16.90 7.59 -1.10
C SER A 186 -16.43 6.94 -2.40
N THR A 187 -15.58 5.92 -2.31
CA THR A 187 -15.37 4.94 -3.38
C THR A 187 -15.30 3.55 -2.81
N VAL A 188 -15.96 2.59 -3.46
CA VAL A 188 -15.85 1.17 -3.16
C VAL A 188 -15.31 0.45 -4.39
N PHE A 189 -14.11 -0.12 -4.25
CA PHE A 189 -13.54 -0.98 -5.27
C PHE A 189 -14.02 -2.41 -5.06
N GLN A 190 -14.40 -3.07 -6.15
CA GLN A 190 -14.48 -4.52 -6.28
C GLN A 190 -13.38 -4.95 -7.23
N VAL A 191 -12.49 -5.82 -6.78
CA VAL A 191 -11.24 -6.12 -7.49
C VAL A 191 -11.09 -7.62 -7.59
N GLU A 192 -10.94 -8.12 -8.81
CA GLU A 192 -10.38 -9.45 -9.06
C GLU A 192 -8.85 -9.29 -9.16
N THR A 193 -8.12 -9.70 -8.12
CA THR A 193 -6.65 -9.64 -8.06
C THR A 193 -6.05 -11.02 -8.22
N CYS A 194 -4.99 -11.15 -9.02
CA CYS A 194 -4.24 -12.39 -9.24
C CYS A 194 -2.80 -12.33 -8.69
N HIS A 195 -2.40 -11.16 -8.19
CA HIS A 195 -1.08 -10.94 -7.59
C HIS A 195 -1.14 -10.58 -6.10
N GLY A 196 -2.34 -10.37 -5.54
CA GLY A 196 -2.55 -10.23 -4.11
C GLY A 196 -2.40 -11.55 -3.35
N ALA A 197 -2.08 -11.46 -2.06
CA ALA A 197 -2.01 -12.62 -1.18
C ALA A 197 -2.82 -12.41 0.10
N VAL A 198 -3.43 -13.47 0.62
CA VAL A 198 -4.13 -13.45 1.91
C VAL A 198 -3.09 -13.34 3.02
N ILE A 199 -3.15 -12.27 3.80
CA ILE A 199 -2.19 -12.00 4.87
C ILE A 199 -2.79 -12.10 6.28
N GLN A 200 -4.04 -12.57 6.38
CA GLN A 200 -4.82 -12.60 7.62
C GLN A 200 -4.07 -13.19 8.83
N LYS A 201 -3.29 -14.26 8.63
CA LYS A 201 -2.53 -14.94 9.71
C LYS A 201 -1.33 -14.13 10.22
N PHE A 202 -0.85 -13.16 9.44
CA PHE A 202 0.32 -12.33 9.72
C PHE A 202 -0.06 -10.88 10.07
N SER A 203 -1.34 -10.54 9.95
CA SER A 203 -1.86 -9.20 10.21
C SER A 203 -2.03 -8.94 11.72
N PHE A 204 -1.87 -7.67 12.08
CA PHE A 204 -2.23 -7.12 13.38
C PHE A 204 -3.75 -7.22 13.60
N TYR A 205 -4.55 -7.10 12.54
CA TYR A 205 -6.02 -7.21 12.57
C TYR A 205 -6.52 -8.39 11.72
N PRO A 206 -6.41 -9.65 12.20
CA PRO A 206 -6.90 -10.83 11.46
C PRO A 206 -8.40 -10.77 11.13
N THR A 207 -9.19 -9.99 11.86
CA THR A 207 -10.62 -9.81 11.61
C THR A 207 -10.91 -9.05 10.32
N GLU A 208 -9.93 -8.35 9.74
CA GLU A 208 -10.09 -7.59 8.50
C GLU A 208 -10.09 -8.47 7.24
N LYS A 209 -9.72 -9.76 7.37
CA LYS A 209 -9.65 -10.74 6.27
C LYS A 209 -8.88 -10.19 5.07
N GLU A 210 -7.73 -9.60 5.37
CA GLU A 210 -6.98 -8.78 4.43
C GLU A 210 -6.31 -9.62 3.35
N VAL A 211 -6.49 -9.16 2.10
CA VAL A 211 -5.68 -9.51 0.94
C VAL A 211 -4.90 -8.26 0.56
N LEU A 212 -3.58 -8.38 0.55
CA LEU A 212 -2.70 -7.28 0.21
C LEU A 212 -2.26 -7.39 -1.26
N ILE A 213 -2.54 -6.35 -2.03
CA ILE A 213 -2.21 -6.24 -3.45
C ILE A 213 -0.89 -5.49 -3.62
N PRO A 214 0.08 -6.00 -4.40
CA PRO A 214 1.35 -5.33 -4.63
C PRO A 214 1.22 -4.08 -5.53
N PRO A 215 2.17 -3.14 -5.47
CA PRO A 215 2.09 -1.86 -6.19
C PRO A 215 2.18 -1.98 -7.72
N PHE A 216 2.57 -3.13 -8.25
CA PHE A 216 2.85 -3.37 -9.67
C PHE A 216 1.75 -4.11 -10.44
N GLU A 217 0.69 -4.60 -9.77
CA GLU A 217 -0.43 -5.26 -10.46
C GLU A 217 -1.24 -4.26 -11.30
N THR A 218 -1.53 -4.61 -12.54
CA THR A 218 -2.30 -3.78 -13.47
C THR A 218 -3.72 -4.28 -13.59
N PHE A 219 -4.66 -3.36 -13.71
CA PHE A 219 -6.09 -3.67 -13.77
C PHE A 219 -6.76 -3.00 -14.96
N GLU A 220 -7.70 -3.72 -15.59
CA GLU A 220 -8.69 -3.11 -16.47
C GLU A 220 -9.90 -2.68 -15.63
N VAL A 221 -10.40 -1.47 -15.87
CA VAL A 221 -11.67 -1.00 -15.32
C VAL A 221 -12.81 -1.65 -16.11
N THR A 222 -13.50 -2.61 -15.51
CA THR A 222 -14.57 -3.36 -16.19
C THR A 222 -15.93 -2.68 -16.08
N ASP A 223 -16.16 -1.91 -15.02
CA ASP A 223 -17.41 -1.20 -14.78
C ASP A 223 -17.21 -0.03 -13.79
N VAL A 224 -18.02 1.02 -13.96
CA VAL A 224 -18.05 2.17 -13.05
C VAL A 224 -19.50 2.59 -12.86
N THR A 225 -19.98 2.53 -11.62
CA THR A 225 -21.32 2.98 -11.25
C THR A 225 -21.23 4.08 -10.21
N GLN A 226 -22.10 5.08 -10.33
CA GLN A 226 -22.19 6.19 -9.39
C GLN A 226 -23.58 6.19 -8.75
N ASP A 227 -23.61 6.28 -7.42
CA ASP A 227 -24.83 6.37 -6.62
C ASP A 227 -24.69 7.57 -5.67
N GLY A 228 -25.32 8.69 -6.06
CA GLY A 228 -25.13 9.98 -5.39
C GLY A 228 -23.66 10.38 -5.30
N ASP A 229 -23.16 10.48 -4.06
CA ASP A 229 -21.76 10.83 -3.76
C ASP A 229 -20.80 9.64 -3.71
N SER A 230 -21.31 8.41 -3.81
CA SER A 230 -20.56 7.17 -3.82
C SER A 230 -20.23 6.72 -5.24
N THR A 231 -19.04 6.15 -5.45
CA THR A 231 -18.65 5.52 -6.72
C THR A 231 -18.22 4.09 -6.48
N GLN A 232 -18.79 3.14 -7.22
CA GLN A 232 -18.31 1.76 -7.26
C GLN A 232 -17.50 1.54 -8.54
N ILE A 233 -16.29 0.99 -8.39
CA ILE A 233 -15.37 0.72 -9.50
C ILE A 233 -15.03 -0.76 -9.47
N GLN A 234 -15.24 -1.44 -10.60
CA GLN A 234 -14.88 -2.84 -10.78
C GLN A 234 -13.56 -2.94 -11.55
N LEU A 235 -12.63 -3.72 -11.02
CA LEU A 235 -11.28 -3.90 -11.56
C LEU A 235 -11.02 -5.37 -11.79
N ARG A 236 -10.44 -5.72 -12.94
CA ARG A 236 -9.99 -7.07 -13.26
C ARG A 236 -8.49 -7.08 -13.51
N SER A 237 -7.78 -8.02 -12.89
CA SER A 237 -6.34 -8.18 -13.09
C SER A 237 -6.00 -8.42 -14.56
N THR A 238 -4.92 -7.79 -15.01
CA THR A 238 -4.40 -7.92 -16.39
C THR A 238 -2.94 -8.36 -16.43
N GLY A 239 -2.33 -8.58 -15.25
CA GLY A 239 -0.91 -8.92 -15.10
C GLY A 239 -0.16 -7.91 -14.25
N THR A 240 1.12 -7.71 -14.56
CA THR A 240 2.01 -6.80 -13.82
C THR A 240 2.77 -5.87 -14.74
N ARG A 241 3.17 -4.72 -14.18
CA ARG A 241 4.09 -3.80 -14.83
C ARG A 241 4.93 -3.09 -13.77
N SER A 242 6.24 -3.07 -13.98
CA SER A 242 7.19 -2.33 -13.15
C SER A 242 8.07 -1.43 -14.01
N LYS A 243 8.29 -0.20 -13.54
CA LYS A 243 9.29 0.72 -14.09
C LYS A 243 10.68 0.40 -13.54
N PHE A 244 10.74 -0.11 -12.32
CA PHE A 244 11.98 -0.40 -11.60
C PHE A 244 12.20 -1.92 -11.49
N ASN A 245 13.47 -2.32 -11.51
CA ASN A 245 13.89 -3.67 -11.13
C ASN A 245 15.24 -3.59 -10.42
N CYS A 246 15.30 -4.08 -9.18
CA CYS A 246 16.50 -4.13 -8.35
C CYS A 246 17.16 -2.75 -8.17
N GLU A 247 16.35 -1.70 -8.01
CA GLU A 247 16.82 -0.32 -8.14
C GLU A 247 17.90 0.05 -7.12
N TRP A 248 17.79 -0.45 -5.88
CA TRP A 248 18.81 -0.23 -4.84
C TRP A 248 20.20 -0.75 -5.23
N LEU A 249 20.26 -1.87 -5.95
CA LEU A 249 21.49 -2.56 -6.28
C LEU A 249 22.22 -1.98 -7.49
N ARG A 250 21.58 -1.06 -8.23
CA ARG A 250 22.18 -0.44 -9.41
C ARG A 250 23.33 0.51 -9.09
N GLY A 251 23.53 0.85 -7.82
CA GLY A 251 24.57 1.78 -7.37
C GLY A 251 24.43 3.18 -7.97
N ASP A 252 25.35 4.07 -7.60
CA ASP A 252 25.54 5.32 -8.33
C ASP A 252 26.29 4.98 -9.61
N VAL A 253 25.57 4.75 -10.71
CA VAL A 253 26.19 4.85 -12.03
C VAL A 253 26.56 6.32 -12.19
N THR A 254 27.80 6.66 -11.87
CA THR A 254 28.39 7.92 -12.30
C THR A 254 28.44 7.89 -13.83
N GLU A 255 27.51 8.58 -14.49
CA GLU A 255 27.74 9.02 -15.86
C GLU A 255 28.99 9.92 -15.85
N GLY A 256 30.10 9.38 -16.35
CA GLY A 256 31.42 10.01 -16.40
C GLY A 256 32.46 8.94 -16.10
N THR A 257 33.08 8.31 -17.09
CA THR A 257 34.00 8.96 -18.03
C THR A 257 33.86 8.40 -19.45
N ALA A 258 33.18 9.14 -20.33
CA ALA A 258 33.54 9.18 -21.75
C ALA A 258 34.39 10.45 -21.95
N TRP A 259 35.69 10.32 -21.70
CA TRP A 259 36.69 11.18 -22.33
C TRP A 259 37.62 10.22 -23.03
N GLY A 260 37.36 10.05 -24.33
CA GLY A 260 38.45 9.72 -25.22
C GLY A 260 39.42 10.89 -25.20
N ASP A 261 40.70 10.56 -25.28
CA ASP A 261 41.75 11.35 -25.94
C ASP A 261 43.03 10.51 -25.89
N GLY A 262 43.63 10.29 -27.07
CA GLY A 262 44.99 9.75 -27.24
C GLY A 262 45.09 8.42 -27.97
#